data_AF-A0AAV0X7T3-F1
#
_entry.id   AF-A0AAV0X7T3-F1
#
_cell.length_a   1.000
_cell.length_b   1.000
_cell.length_c   1.000
_cell.angle_alpha   90.00
_cell.angle_beta   90.00
_cell.angle_gamma   90.00
#
_symmetry.space_group_name_H-M   'P 1'
#
loop_
_entity.id
_entity.type
_entity.pdbx_description
1 polymer ?
#
loop_
_entity_poly.entity_id
_entity_poly.type
_entity_poly.pdbx_seq_one_letter_code
_entity_poly.pdbx_strand_id
1 'polypeptide(L)'
;MVNNKGNLLRFERKILRRMHGPIRNPDNGEYECRKKTDIERLFNKPNIQSFLISKRLEWAGRAKQDLINKVLTNNPSGRRDRVDDRVSGGWTV
;
A
#
# COMPACT_ATOMS: atom_id res chain seq x y z
N MET A 1 -11.16 9.09 -24.62
CA MET A 1 -10.60 8.54 -23.37
C MET A 1 -9.11 8.29 -23.57
N VAL A 2 -8.23 9.17 -23.08
CA VAL A 2 -6.78 9.01 -23.28
C VAL A 2 -6.27 7.94 -22.33
N ASN A 3 -5.88 6.80 -22.88
CA ASN A 3 -5.37 5.66 -22.13
C ASN A 3 -3.93 5.95 -21.68
N ASN A 4 -3.79 6.59 -20.52
CA ASN A 4 -2.51 7.07 -19.99
C ASN A 4 -1.69 5.93 -19.33
N LYS A 5 -1.44 4.87 -20.11
CA LYS A 5 -0.76 3.64 -19.67
C LYS A 5 0.65 3.93 -19.11
N GLY A 6 1.33 4.96 -19.63
CA GLY A 6 2.67 5.34 -19.20
C GLY A 6 2.73 5.89 -17.76
N ASN A 7 1.74 6.70 -17.37
CA ASN A 7 1.69 7.28 -16.03
C ASN A 7 1.39 6.24 -14.95
N LEU A 8 0.51 5.28 -15.23
CA LEU A 8 0.20 4.19 -14.31
C LEU A 8 1.44 3.32 -14.04
N LEU A 9 2.16 2.91 -15.10
CA LEU A 9 3.39 2.13 -14.96
C LEU A 9 4.49 2.85 -14.16
N ARG A 10 4.58 4.18 -14.29
CA ARG A 10 5.53 5.00 -13.50
C ARG A 10 5.14 5.01 -12.02
N PHE A 11 3.86 5.21 -11.74
CA PHE A 11 3.34 5.19 -10.37
C PHE A 11 3.55 3.83 -9.71
N GLU A 12 3.24 2.75 -10.41
CA GLU A 12 3.41 1.38 -9.94
C GLU A 12 4.87 1.05 -9.59
N ARG A 13 5.82 1.38 -10.48
CA ARG A 13 7.25 1.21 -10.18
C ARG A 13 7.70 2.02 -8.97
N LYS A 14 7.13 3.22 -8.75
CA LYS A 14 7.41 4.04 -7.57
C LYS A 14 6.94 3.37 -6.28
N ILE A 15 5.75 2.79 -6.28
CA ILE A 15 5.22 2.03 -5.13
C ILE A 15 6.08 0.80 -4.85
N LEU A 16 6.45 0.04 -5.88
CA LEU A 16 7.29 -1.15 -5.74
C LEU A 16 8.67 -0.84 -5.14
N ARG A 17 9.31 0.25 -5.57
CA ARG A 17 10.57 0.71 -4.97
C ARG A 17 10.41 1.05 -3.48
N ARG A 18 9.26 1.62 -3.10
CA ARG A 18 8.98 1.96 -1.70
C ARG A 18 8.71 0.73 -0.83
N MET A 19 8.04 -0.29 -1.36
CA MET A 19 7.77 -1.52 -0.62
C MET A 19 9.02 -2.37 -0.38
N HIS A 20 9.87 -2.51 -1.40
CA HIS A 20 11.01 -3.41 -1.29
C HIS A 20 12.33 -2.72 -0.91
N GLY A 21 12.38 -1.38 -0.96
CA GLY A 21 13.56 -0.61 -0.59
C GLY A 21 14.72 -0.69 -1.60
N PRO A 22 15.87 -0.08 -1.24
CA PRO A 22 17.08 -0.11 -2.05
C PRO A 22 17.68 -1.51 -2.14
N ILE A 23 18.56 -1.74 -3.12
CA ILE A 23 19.30 -2.99 -3.31
C ILE A 23 20.78 -2.73 -3.04
N ARG A 24 21.46 -3.69 -2.39
CA ARG A 24 22.90 -3.59 -2.16
C ARG A 24 23.65 -3.93 -3.45
N ASN A 25 24.49 -3.02 -3.92
CA ASN A 25 25.36 -3.26 -5.05
C ASN A 25 26.51 -4.18 -4.61
N PRO A 26 26.71 -5.35 -5.25
CA PRO A 26 27.80 -6.26 -4.89
C PRO A 26 29.19 -5.68 -5.15
N ASP A 27 29.32 -4.75 -6.11
CA ASP A 27 30.63 -4.22 -6.53
C ASP A 27 31.16 -3.18 -5.56
N ASN A 28 30.29 -2.27 -5.10
CA ASN A 28 30.68 -1.13 -4.25
C ASN A 28 30.23 -1.30 -2.79
N GLY A 29 29.38 -2.29 -2.50
CA GLY A 29 28.81 -2.53 -1.17
C GLY A 29 27.72 -1.53 -0.73
N GLU A 30 27.48 -0.48 -1.51
CA GLU A 30 26.51 0.59 -1.23
C GLU A 30 25.06 0.21 -1.59
N TYR A 31 24.10 0.94 -1.01
CA TYR A 31 22.68 0.76 -1.28
C TYR A 31 22.22 1.68 -2.42
N GLU A 32 21.79 1.09 -3.53
CA GLU A 32 21.31 1.81 -4.70
C GLU A 32 19.78 1.72 -4.86
N CYS A 33 19.22 2.74 -5.51
CA CYS A 33 17.85 2.69 -6.00
C CYS A 33 17.71 1.60 -7.08
N ARG A 34 16.68 0.75 -6.96
CA ARG A 34 16.42 -0.33 -7.93
C ARG A 34 16.17 0.21 -9.34
N LYS A 35 16.92 -0.33 -10.31
CA LYS A 35 16.76 -0.05 -11.73
C LYS A 35 15.49 -0.72 -12.24
N LYS A 36 15.01 -0.30 -13.42
CA LYS A 36 13.78 -0.84 -14.02
C LYS A 36 13.90 -2.37 -14.21
N THR A 37 15.06 -2.82 -14.67
CA THR A 37 15.42 -4.23 -14.87
C THR A 37 15.33 -5.04 -13.58
N ASP A 38 15.74 -4.47 -12.46
CA ASP A 38 15.70 -5.17 -11.16
C ASP A 38 14.26 -5.40 -10.73
N ILE A 39 13.41 -4.38 -10.90
CA ILE A 39 11.97 -4.49 -10.62
C ILE A 39 11.34 -5.55 -11.52
N GLU A 40 11.69 -5.60 -12.81
CA GLU A 40 11.20 -6.61 -13.74
C GLU A 40 11.65 -8.03 -13.34
N ARG A 41 12.91 -8.20 -12.93
CA ARG A 41 13.44 -9.47 -12.41
C ARG A 41 12.72 -9.93 -11.14
N LEU A 42 12.41 -9.02 -10.22
CA LEU A 42 11.70 -9.32 -8.97
C LEU A 42 10.33 -9.98 -9.20
N PHE A 43 9.64 -9.59 -10.26
CA PHE A 43 8.30 -10.10 -10.55
C PHE A 43 8.28 -11.22 -11.60
N ASN A 44 9.43 -11.51 -12.23
CA ASN A 44 9.64 -12.60 -13.20
C ASN A 44 8.55 -12.70 -14.28
N LYS A 45 7.85 -11.58 -14.56
CA LYS A 45 6.68 -11.51 -15.43
C LYS A 45 6.86 -10.39 -16.46
N PRO A 46 6.57 -10.63 -17.73
CA PRO A 46 6.71 -9.64 -18.80
C PRO A 46 5.76 -8.44 -18.65
N ASN A 47 4.71 -8.56 -17.81
CA ASN A 47 3.74 -7.50 -17.60
C ASN A 47 3.44 -7.28 -16.11
N ILE A 48 4.27 -6.47 -15.44
CA ILE A 48 4.11 -6.07 -14.03
C ILE A 48 2.70 -5.49 -13.75
N GLN A 49 2.10 -4.82 -14.74
CA GLN A 49 0.80 -4.18 -14.60
C GLN A 49 -0.31 -5.19 -14.31
N SER A 50 -0.34 -6.31 -15.04
CA SER A 50 -1.38 -7.34 -14.81
C SER A 50 -1.23 -7.96 -13.42
N PHE A 51 0.00 -8.21 -12.98
CA PHE A 51 0.29 -8.69 -11.63
C PHE A 51 -0.20 -7.71 -10.56
N LEU A 52 0.06 -6.40 -10.73
CA LEU A 52 -0.35 -5.38 -9.77
C LEU A 52 -1.87 -5.19 -9.72
N ILE A 53 -2.55 -5.25 -10.87
CA ILE A 53 -4.02 -5.24 -10.92
C ILE A 53 -4.59 -6.44 -10.14
N SER A 54 -4.06 -7.65 -10.37
CA SER A 54 -4.47 -8.85 -9.63
C SER A 54 -4.24 -8.72 -8.13
N LYS A 55 -3.06 -8.20 -7.70
CA LYS A 55 -2.77 -8.01 -6.28
C LYS A 55 -3.63 -6.93 -5.61
N ARG A 56 -3.94 -5.84 -6.32
CA ARG A 56 -4.88 -4.83 -5.83
C ARG A 56 -6.27 -5.41 -5.64
N LEU A 57 -6.73 -6.26 -6.56
CA LEU A 57 -8.03 -6.92 -6.46
C LEU A 57 -8.07 -7.90 -5.28
N GLU A 58 -7.02 -8.69 -5.08
CA GLU A 58 -6.85 -9.59 -3.92
C GLU A 58 -6.90 -8.80 -2.60
N TRP A 59 -6.16 -7.69 -2.51
CA TRP A 59 -6.15 -6.83 -1.32
C TRP A 59 -7.50 -6.15 -1.07
N ALA A 60 -8.17 -5.67 -2.12
CA ALA A 60 -9.49 -5.05 -1.99
C ALA A 60 -10.53 -6.07 -1.51
N GLY A 61 -10.47 -7.31 -2.02
CA GLY A 61 -11.31 -8.41 -1.55
C GLY A 61 -11.10 -8.71 -0.07
N ARG A 62 -9.83 -8.83 0.35
CA ARG A 62 -9.48 -9.07 1.75
C ARG A 62 -9.88 -7.93 2.68
N ALA A 63 -9.64 -6.68 2.29
CA ALA A 63 -10.05 -5.50 3.07
C ALA A 63 -11.57 -5.41 3.24
N LYS A 64 -12.34 -5.78 2.20
CA LYS A 64 -13.81 -5.86 2.28
C LYS A 64 -14.26 -6.98 3.22
N GLN A 65 -13.62 -8.13 3.15
CA GLN A 65 -13.92 -9.27 4.02
C GLN A 65 -13.59 -8.95 5.48
N ASP A 66 -12.48 -8.25 5.75
CA ASP A 66 -12.13 -7.77 7.08
C ASP A 66 -13.17 -6.78 7.64
N LEU A 67 -13.72 -5.89 6.79
CA LEU A 67 -14.79 -4.97 7.17
C LEU A 67 -16.09 -5.72 7.48
N ILE A 68 -16.48 -6.68 6.64
CA ILE A 68 -17.66 -7.53 6.86
C ILE A 68 -17.51 -8.31 8.15
N ASN A 69 -16.35 -8.93 8.36
CA ASN A 69 -16.04 -9.65 9.60
C ASN A 69 -16.13 -8.73 10.82
N LYS A 70 -15.58 -7.51 10.75
CA LYS A 70 -15.71 -6.52 11.83
C LYS A 70 -17.16 -6.17 12.15
N VAL A 71 -18.05 -6.07 11.14
CA VAL A 71 -19.48 -5.79 11.37
C VAL A 71 -20.20 -7.00 11.94
N LEU A 72 -19.84 -8.21 11.52
CA LEU A 72 -20.46 -9.45 11.99
C LEU A 72 -19.98 -9.84 13.41
N THR A 73 -18.72 -9.59 13.76
CA THR A 73 -18.15 -9.95 15.06
C THR A 73 -18.37 -8.88 16.13
N ASN A 74 -18.39 -7.59 15.75
CA ASN A 74 -18.79 -6.55 16.69
C ASN A 74 -20.31 -6.51 16.74
N ASN A 75 -20.91 -7.05 17.80
CA ASN A 75 -22.24 -6.63 18.21
C ASN A 75 -22.17 -5.10 18.45
N PRO A 76 -22.80 -4.25 17.62
CA PRO A 76 -22.64 -2.79 17.71
C PRO A 76 -23.48 -2.21 18.85
N SER A 77 -23.38 -2.78 20.05
CA SER A 77 -24.09 -2.31 21.26
C SER A 77 -23.35 -1.19 21.98
N GLY A 78 -22.14 -0.83 21.55
CA GLY A 78 -21.40 0.32 22.06
C GLY A 78 -21.70 1.58 21.25
N ARG A 79 -22.16 2.65 21.90
CA ARG A 79 -22.26 3.97 21.27
C ARG A 79 -20.87 4.40 20.80
N ARG A 80 -20.78 4.92 19.58
CA ARG A 80 -19.54 5.51 19.05
C ARG A 80 -19.28 6.79 19.85
N ASP A 81 -18.25 6.81 20.68
CA ASP A 81 -17.85 8.02 21.38
C ASP A 81 -17.48 9.09 20.35
N ARG A 82 -18.31 10.13 20.26
CA ARG A 82 -17.94 11.36 19.59
C ARG A 82 -16.91 12.02 20.48
N VAL A 83 -15.69 12.17 20.01
CA VAL A 83 -14.72 13.08 20.64
C VAL A 83 -15.38 14.46 20.64
N ASP A 84 -15.72 14.95 21.83
CA ASP A 84 -16.22 16.31 22.03
C ASP A 84 -15.00 17.22 22.24
N ASP A 85 -14.67 18.02 21.23
CA ASP A 85 -13.53 18.95 21.23
C ASP A 85 -13.71 20.14 22.20
N ARG A 86 -14.54 20.02 23.25
CA ARG A 86 -14.82 21.10 24.23
C ARG A 86 -14.14 20.95 25.59
N VAL A 87 -13.30 19.95 25.81
CA VAL A 87 -12.55 19.81 27.08
C VAL A 87 -11.05 19.90 26.83
N SER A 88 -10.61 20.96 26.16
CA SER A 88 -9.24 21.45 26.24
C SER A 88 -9.17 22.53 27.32
N GLY A 89 -9.02 22.12 28.58
CA GLY A 89 -8.88 23.04 29.71
C GLY A 89 -8.66 22.32 31.02
N GLY A 90 -7.41 22.02 31.35
CA GLY A 90 -7.04 21.52 32.68
C GLY A 90 -5.82 20.61 32.66
N TRP A 91 -4.62 21.17 32.48
CA TRP A 91 -3.41 20.55 33.01
C TRP A 91 -3.12 21.19 34.37
N THR A 92 -3.39 20.46 35.44
CA THR A 92 -2.96 20.82 36.79
C THR A 92 -1.45 20.55 36.93
N VAL A 93 -0.79 21.48 37.61
CA VAL A 93 0.65 21.56 37.95
C VAL A 93 1.12 20.37 38.77
#